data_AF-Q7NK38-F1
#
_entry.id   AF-Q7NK38-F1
#
_cell.length_a   1.000
_cell.length_b   1.000
_cell.length_c   1.000
_cell.angle_alpha   90.00
_cell.angle_beta   90.00
_cell.angle_gamma   90.00
#
_symmetry.space_group_name_H-M   'P 1'
#
loop_
_entity.id
_entity.type
_entity.pdbx_description
1 polymer ?
#
loop_
_entity_poly.entity_id
_entity_poly.type
_entity_poly.pdbx_seq_one_letter_code
_entity_poly.pdbx_strand_id
1 'polypeptide(L)'
;MSWSGCCPRCRGREGPVARLLEQTADAIEAQVQSSQERVGLLGVTLLLAALRANPRLLTEFVSKSNMQNILTKTPFFQEPVREQLQEARLDTRRADLLRVLARKFGSLAEDVAQQVQVIAQPQRLEQLLDLAVDATDLDAFRSDLRL
;
A
#
# COMPACT_ATOMS: atom_id res chain seq x y z
N MET A 1 31.94 -30.55 3.44
CA MET A 1 32.12 -29.25 4.11
C MET A 1 30.73 -28.65 4.31
N SER A 2 30.19 -28.77 5.53
CA SER A 2 28.84 -28.29 5.89
C SER A 2 28.88 -26.79 6.15
N TRP A 3 28.07 -26.01 5.43
CA TRP A 3 27.94 -24.58 5.67
C TRP A 3 27.04 -24.33 6.90
N SER A 4 27.69 -24.06 8.02
CA SER A 4 27.13 -23.45 9.22
C SER A 4 26.91 -21.95 8.96
N GLY A 5 25.95 -21.63 8.09
CA GLY A 5 25.68 -20.26 7.63
C GLY A 5 24.33 -19.72 8.11
N CYS A 6 23.88 -20.07 9.31
CA CYS A 6 22.68 -19.47 9.91
C CYS A 6 22.94 -17.99 10.20
N CYS A 7 22.44 -17.09 9.35
CA CYS A 7 22.31 -15.68 9.67
C CYS A 7 21.44 -15.54 10.93
N PRO A 8 21.95 -14.99 12.05
CA PRO A 8 21.22 -14.96 13.34
C PRO A 8 19.95 -14.10 13.29
N ARG A 9 19.76 -13.30 12.25
CA ARG A 9 18.68 -12.32 12.13
C ARG A 9 17.38 -12.89 11.55
N CYS A 10 17.40 -14.11 11.02
CA CYS A 10 16.20 -14.77 10.48
C CYS A 10 15.53 -15.72 11.49
N ARG A 11 16.13 -15.94 12.66
CA ARG A 11 15.76 -17.01 13.62
C ARG A 11 14.49 -16.71 14.45
N GLY A 12 13.51 -15.97 13.91
CA GLY A 12 12.36 -15.53 14.69
C GLY A 12 11.13 -15.07 13.90
N ARG A 13 10.93 -15.52 12.66
CA ARG A 13 9.66 -15.32 11.95
C ARG A 13 9.05 -16.66 11.57
N GLU A 14 8.50 -17.36 12.55
CA GLU A 14 7.59 -18.47 12.26
C GLU A 14 6.32 -17.89 11.62
N GLY A 15 6.24 -18.03 10.30
CA GLY A 15 5.10 -17.56 9.52
C GLY A 15 5.13 -18.14 8.12
N PRO A 16 3.97 -18.19 7.43
CA PRO A 16 3.84 -18.81 6.12
C PRO A 16 4.83 -18.24 5.08
N VAL A 17 5.23 -16.97 5.22
CA VAL A 17 6.18 -16.30 4.32
C VAL A 17 7.63 -16.80 4.52
N ALA A 18 8.07 -17.04 5.76
CA ALA A 18 9.43 -17.52 5.99
C ALA A 18 9.64 -18.91 5.40
N ARG A 19 8.65 -19.80 5.56
CA ARG A 19 8.64 -21.11 4.90
C ARG A 19 8.66 -21.00 3.38
N LEU A 20 7.90 -20.05 2.82
CA LEU A 20 7.87 -19.83 1.38
C LEU A 20 9.22 -19.35 0.84
N LEU A 21 9.92 -18.50 1.59
CA LEU A 21 11.26 -18.02 1.23
C LEU A 21 12.30 -19.14 1.32
N GLU A 22 12.25 -19.97 2.35
CA GLU A 22 13.11 -21.17 2.46
C GLU A 22 12.86 -22.13 1.30
N GLN A 23 11.60 -22.47 1.02
CA GLN A 23 11.25 -23.34 -0.12
C GLN A 23 11.70 -22.77 -1.47
N THR A 24 11.61 -21.45 -1.63
CA THR A 24 12.05 -20.78 -2.86
C THR A 24 13.58 -20.81 -2.97
N ALA A 25 14.30 -20.59 -1.87
CA ALA A 25 15.76 -20.69 -1.84
C ALA A 25 16.23 -22.12 -2.15
N ASP A 26 15.62 -23.13 -1.53
CA ASP A 26 15.94 -24.54 -1.77
C ASP A 26 15.69 -24.93 -3.25
N ALA A 27 14.59 -24.46 -3.84
CA ALA A 27 14.29 -24.70 -5.25
C ALA A 27 15.32 -24.04 -6.18
N ILE A 28 15.73 -22.81 -5.89
CA ILE A 28 16.76 -22.10 -6.65
C ILE A 28 18.11 -22.82 -6.54
N GLU A 29 18.49 -23.27 -5.34
CA GLU A 29 19.74 -24.01 -5.14
C GLU A 29 19.74 -25.35 -5.87
N ALA A 30 18.62 -26.07 -5.87
CA ALA A 30 18.48 -27.37 -6.51
C ALA A 30 18.43 -27.30 -8.04
N GLN A 31 17.82 -26.26 -8.61
CA GLN A 31 17.50 -26.22 -10.05
C GLN A 31 18.45 -25.33 -10.87
N VAL A 32 19.10 -24.35 -10.26
CA VAL A 32 19.94 -23.39 -10.98
C VAL A 32 21.39 -23.84 -10.92
N GLN A 33 21.97 -24.19 -12.06
CA GLN A 33 23.35 -24.68 -12.16
C GLN A 33 24.38 -23.54 -12.13
N SER A 34 24.02 -22.37 -12.67
CA SER A 34 24.89 -21.19 -12.69
C SER A 34 24.96 -20.54 -11.32
N SER A 35 26.17 -20.45 -10.77
CA SER A 35 26.42 -19.79 -9.47
C SER A 35 26.05 -18.30 -9.52
N GLN A 36 26.33 -17.62 -10.63
CA GLN A 36 26.01 -16.20 -10.81
C GLN A 36 24.49 -15.97 -10.85
N GLU A 37 23.77 -16.81 -11.59
CA GLU A 37 22.32 -16.73 -11.69
C GLU A 37 21.65 -17.04 -10.35
N ARG A 38 22.16 -18.04 -9.62
CA ARG A 38 21.69 -18.41 -8.28
C ARG A 38 21.81 -17.23 -7.31
N VAL A 39 22.96 -16.55 -7.28
CA VAL A 39 23.17 -15.35 -6.45
C VAL A 39 22.20 -14.23 -6.83
N GLY A 40 21.96 -14.02 -8.12
CA GLY A 40 20.99 -13.04 -8.60
C GLY A 40 19.57 -13.33 -8.11
N LEU A 41 19.11 -14.57 -8.28
CA LEU A 41 17.75 -14.99 -7.92
C LEU A 41 17.50 -14.97 -6.41
N LEU A 42 18.48 -15.41 -5.60
CA LEU A 42 18.42 -15.29 -4.15
C LEU A 42 18.39 -13.81 -3.71
N GLY A 43 19.19 -12.96 -4.37
CA GLY A 43 19.19 -11.53 -4.13
C GLY A 43 17.83 -10.87 -4.40
N VAL A 44 17.18 -11.20 -5.52
CA VAL A 44 15.83 -10.71 -5.84
C VAL A 44 14.80 -11.22 -4.84
N THR A 45 14.91 -12.49 -4.43
CA THR A 45 14.00 -13.10 -3.44
C THR A 45 14.09 -12.39 -2.08
N LEU A 46 15.31 -12.11 -1.62
CA LEU A 46 15.56 -11.33 -0.40
C LEU A 46 15.08 -9.89 -0.52
N LEU A 47 15.27 -9.25 -1.68
CA LEU A 47 14.77 -7.90 -1.94
C LEU A 47 13.24 -7.83 -1.85
N LEU A 48 12.53 -8.78 -2.48
CA LEU A 48 11.07 -8.86 -2.42
C LEU A 48 10.57 -9.13 -1.00
N ALA A 49 11.26 -9.98 -0.23
CA ALA A 49 10.98 -10.21 1.18
C ALA A 49 11.14 -8.92 2.02
N ALA A 50 12.20 -8.16 1.77
CA ALA A 50 12.45 -6.89 2.43
C ALA A 50 11.40 -5.83 2.08
N LEU A 51 10.99 -5.75 0.81
CA LEU A 51 9.89 -4.87 0.37
C LEU A 51 8.58 -5.23 1.06
N ARG A 52 8.24 -6.52 1.19
CA ARG A 52 7.04 -6.95 1.92
C ARG A 52 7.10 -6.57 3.40
N ALA A 53 8.27 -6.65 4.03
CA ALA A 53 8.44 -6.27 5.43
C ALA A 53 8.33 -4.74 5.65
N ASN A 54 8.38 -3.94 4.58
CA ASN A 54 8.30 -2.49 4.64
C ASN A 54 7.25 -1.94 3.65
N PRO A 55 5.97 -1.85 4.07
CA PRO A 55 4.88 -1.46 3.18
C PRO A 55 5.07 -0.08 2.55
N ARG A 56 5.78 0.86 3.20
CA ARG A 56 6.08 2.18 2.63
C ARG A 56 6.96 2.10 1.39
N LEU A 57 8.02 1.28 1.43
CA LEU A 57 8.89 1.05 0.28
C LEU A 57 8.16 0.34 -0.85
N LEU A 58 7.23 -0.56 -0.51
CA LEU A 58 6.39 -1.24 -1.48
C LEU A 58 5.46 -0.23 -2.19
N THR A 59 4.82 0.68 -1.44
CA THR A 59 3.98 1.74 -2.01
C THR A 59 4.80 2.67 -2.91
N GLU A 60 5.97 3.13 -2.49
CA GLU A 60 6.85 3.98 -3.33
C GLU A 60 7.31 3.25 -4.60
N PHE A 61 7.66 1.96 -4.48
CA PHE A 61 8.10 1.15 -5.60
C PHE A 61 6.98 0.91 -6.63
N VAL A 62 5.78 0.59 -6.15
CA VAL A 62 4.57 0.38 -6.99
C VAL A 62 4.09 1.69 -7.61
N SER A 63 4.24 2.82 -6.91
CA SER A 63 3.76 4.13 -7.37
C SER A 63 4.56 4.70 -8.55
N LYS A 64 5.74 4.16 -8.86
CA LYS A 64 6.52 4.58 -10.04
C LYS A 64 5.81 4.16 -11.34
N SER A 65 5.63 5.09 -12.28
CA SER A 65 4.80 4.93 -13.49
C SER A 65 5.19 3.74 -14.38
N ASN A 66 6.47 3.39 -14.41
CA ASN A 66 7.00 2.21 -15.11
C ASN A 66 6.59 0.89 -14.45
N MET A 67 6.45 0.85 -13.13
CA MET A 67 6.07 -0.35 -12.39
C MET A 67 4.57 -0.59 -12.38
N GLN A 68 3.76 0.47 -12.33
CA GLN A 68 2.29 0.36 -12.49
C GLN A 68 1.91 -0.31 -13.80
N ASN A 69 2.62 -0.01 -14.89
CA ASN A 69 2.39 -0.60 -16.21
C ASN A 69 2.72 -2.10 -16.28
N ILE A 70 3.65 -2.58 -15.46
CA ILE A 70 4.03 -4.00 -15.40
C ILE A 70 3.06 -4.76 -14.50
N LEU A 71 2.73 -4.20 -13.33
CA LEU A 71 1.84 -4.81 -12.35
C LEU A 71 0.40 -4.93 -12.87
N THR A 72 -0.09 -3.96 -13.65
CA THR A 72 -1.42 -4.02 -14.29
C THR A 72 -1.51 -5.07 -15.40
N LYS A 73 -0.39 -5.40 -16.05
CA LYS A 73 -0.31 -6.39 -17.13
C LYS A 73 -0.08 -7.81 -16.65
N THR A 74 0.26 -8.00 -15.38
CA THR A 74 0.57 -9.32 -14.83
C THR A 74 -0.65 -9.86 -14.07
N PRO A 75 -1.28 -10.98 -14.50
CA PRO A 75 -2.54 -11.47 -13.92
C PRO A 75 -2.50 -11.66 -12.41
N PHE A 76 -1.34 -12.10 -11.90
CA PHE A 76 -1.10 -12.38 -10.48
C PHE A 76 -1.26 -11.16 -9.56
N PHE A 77 -1.03 -9.95 -10.07
CA PHE A 77 -1.06 -8.73 -9.27
C PHE A 77 -2.37 -7.97 -9.37
N GLN A 78 -3.32 -8.40 -10.21
CA GLN A 78 -4.49 -7.57 -10.52
C GLN A 78 -5.42 -7.35 -9.32
N GLU A 79 -5.67 -8.37 -8.49
CA GLU A 79 -6.56 -8.25 -7.34
C GLU A 79 -5.93 -7.49 -6.16
N PRO A 80 -4.78 -7.92 -5.59
CA PRO A 80 -4.22 -7.26 -4.42
C PRO A 80 -3.72 -5.84 -4.72
N VAL A 81 -3.25 -5.56 -5.94
CA VAL A 81 -2.87 -4.18 -6.32
C VAL A 81 -4.11 -3.31 -6.53
N ARG A 82 -5.24 -3.86 -6.98
CA ARG A 82 -6.50 -3.10 -7.10
C ARG A 82 -7.02 -2.65 -5.73
N GLU A 83 -7.00 -3.52 -4.73
CA GLU A 83 -7.42 -3.17 -3.37
C GLU A 83 -6.55 -2.06 -2.79
N GLN A 84 -5.21 -2.20 -2.85
CA GLN A 84 -4.29 -1.18 -2.35
C GLN A 84 -4.40 0.15 -3.11
N LEU A 85 -4.61 0.10 -4.43
CA LEU A 85 -4.84 1.32 -5.21
C LEU A 85 -6.18 1.98 -4.89
N GLN A 86 -7.21 1.20 -4.57
CA GLN A 86 -8.51 1.75 -4.16
C GLN A 86 -8.41 2.43 -2.80
N GLU A 87 -7.74 1.83 -1.82
CA GLU A 87 -7.49 2.45 -0.51
C GLU A 87 -6.66 3.73 -0.66
N ALA A 88 -5.57 3.71 -1.44
CA ALA A 88 -4.75 4.90 -1.68
C ALA A 88 -5.54 6.04 -2.35
N ARG A 89 -6.47 5.71 -3.25
CA ARG A 89 -7.38 6.68 -3.87
C ARG A 89 -8.37 7.27 -2.87
N LEU A 90 -8.92 6.44 -1.97
CA LEU A 90 -9.80 6.90 -0.90
C LEU A 90 -9.05 7.86 0.03
N ASP A 91 -7.83 7.51 0.44
CA ASP A 91 -7.02 8.36 1.30
C ASP A 91 -6.67 9.69 0.64
N THR A 92 -6.35 9.67 -0.65
CA THR A 92 -6.11 10.89 -1.42
C THR A 92 -7.34 11.80 -1.44
N ARG A 93 -8.53 11.22 -1.69
CA ARG A 93 -9.78 11.98 -1.70
C ARG A 93 -10.17 12.55 -0.34
N ARG A 94 -9.99 11.78 0.74
CA ARG A 94 -10.20 12.25 2.11
C ARG A 94 -9.27 13.42 2.43
N ALA A 95 -7.99 13.30 2.07
CA ALA A 95 -7.01 14.36 2.26
C ALA A 95 -7.36 15.62 1.45
N ASP A 96 -7.83 15.46 0.21
CA ASP A 96 -8.28 16.58 -0.62
C ASP A 96 -9.50 17.27 -0.04
N LEU A 97 -10.50 16.51 0.44
CA LEU A 97 -11.69 17.06 1.08
C LEU A 97 -11.32 17.86 2.33
N LEU A 98 -10.49 17.30 3.21
CA LEU A 98 -10.01 18.01 4.41
C LEU A 98 -9.22 19.26 4.05
N ARG A 99 -8.39 19.22 3.00
CA ARG A 99 -7.65 20.39 2.53
C ARG A 99 -8.58 21.49 2.01
N VAL A 100 -9.62 21.14 1.26
CA VAL A 100 -10.64 22.09 0.77
C VAL A 100 -11.37 22.74 1.94
N LEU A 101 -11.87 21.93 2.88
CA LEU A 101 -12.57 22.42 4.06
C LEU A 101 -11.67 23.32 4.91
N ALA A 102 -10.42 22.93 5.15
CA ALA A 102 -9.48 23.70 5.94
C ALA A 102 -9.12 25.03 5.26
N ARG A 103 -9.00 25.04 3.93
CA ARG A 103 -8.74 26.26 3.17
C ARG A 103 -9.92 27.23 3.21
N LYS A 104 -11.15 26.73 3.20
CA LYS A 104 -12.37 27.54 3.12
C LYS A 104 -12.83 28.04 4.49
N PHE A 105 -12.78 27.19 5.50
CA PHE A 105 -13.34 27.45 6.83
C PHE A 105 -12.26 27.61 7.92
N GLY A 106 -10.98 27.40 7.60
CA GLY A 106 -9.87 27.52 8.54
C GLY A 106 -9.66 26.24 9.35
N SER A 107 -9.38 26.39 10.65
CA SER A 107 -9.17 25.25 11.56
C SER A 107 -10.39 24.32 11.58
N LEU A 108 -10.21 23.06 11.15
CA LEU A 108 -11.27 22.06 11.21
C LEU A 108 -11.37 21.46 12.61
N ALA A 109 -12.59 21.27 13.06
CA ALA A 109 -12.86 20.52 14.27
C ALA A 109 -12.56 19.03 14.06
N GLU A 110 -12.03 18.40 15.10
CA GLU A 110 -11.53 17.02 15.04
C GLU A 110 -12.64 16.01 14.69
N ASP A 111 -13.88 16.28 15.10
CA ASP A 111 -15.05 15.46 14.80
C ASP A 111 -15.33 15.36 13.30
N VAL A 112 -15.11 16.44 12.54
CA VAL A 112 -15.28 16.48 11.08
C VAL A 112 -14.19 15.68 10.40
N ALA A 113 -12.94 15.83 10.87
CA ALA A 113 -11.82 15.09 10.33
C ALA A 113 -12.01 13.57 10.49
N GLN A 114 -12.41 13.13 11.68
CA GLN A 114 -12.69 11.73 11.97
C GLN A 114 -13.84 11.19 11.13
N GLN A 115 -14.94 11.95 10.99
CA GLN A 115 -16.07 11.54 10.16
C GLN A 115 -15.69 11.37 8.69
N VAL A 116 -14.89 12.27 8.12
CA VAL A 116 -14.39 12.13 6.74
C VAL A 116 -13.49 10.89 6.60
N GLN A 117 -12.68 10.60 7.62
CA GLN A 117 -11.70 9.52 7.58
C GLN A 117 -12.33 8.12 7.56
N VAL A 118 -13.52 7.97 8.14
CA VAL A 118 -14.25 6.68 8.13
C VAL A 118 -15.06 6.43 6.86
N ILE A 119 -15.17 7.39 5.93
CA ILE A 119 -15.93 7.23 4.69
C ILE A 119 -15.20 6.30 3.73
N ALA A 120 -15.74 5.10 3.52
CA ALA A 120 -15.16 4.09 2.63
C ALA A 120 -15.68 4.16 1.18
N GLN A 121 -16.69 4.99 0.90
CA GLN A 121 -17.36 5.05 -0.40
C GLN A 121 -16.77 6.18 -1.29
N PRO A 122 -16.14 5.87 -2.43
CA PRO A 122 -15.51 6.89 -3.29
C PRO A 122 -16.49 7.94 -3.84
N GLN A 123 -17.71 7.51 -4.18
CA GLN A 123 -18.76 8.39 -4.71
C GLN A 123 -19.27 9.35 -3.65
N ARG A 124 -19.33 8.90 -2.39
CA ARG A 124 -19.71 9.77 -1.26
C ARG A 124 -18.68 10.87 -1.04
N LEU A 125 -17.39 10.53 -1.15
CA LEU A 125 -16.31 11.53 -1.07
C LEU A 125 -16.35 12.56 -2.21
N GLU A 126 -16.72 12.15 -3.42
CA GLU A 126 -16.94 13.08 -4.55
C GLU A 126 -18.09 14.04 -4.27
N GLN A 127 -19.25 13.51 -3.87
CA GLN A 127 -20.40 14.35 -3.53
C GLN A 127 -20.08 15.34 -2.41
N LEU A 128 -19.35 14.89 -1.37
CA LEU A 128 -18.93 15.77 -0.29
C LEU A 128 -17.91 16.81 -0.72
N LEU A 129 -17.06 16.52 -1.72
CA LEU A 129 -16.17 17.53 -2.30
C LEU A 129 -16.96 18.63 -3.00
N ASP A 130 -17.98 18.28 -3.79
CA ASP A 130 -18.84 19.26 -4.45
C ASP A 130 -19.61 20.09 -3.41
N LEU A 131 -20.20 19.43 -2.41
CA LEU A 131 -20.89 20.11 -1.30
C LEU A 131 -19.96 21.00 -0.49
N ALA A 132 -18.69 20.63 -0.29
CA ALA A 132 -17.71 21.48 0.39
C ALA A 132 -17.42 22.76 -0.40
N VAL A 133 -17.43 22.70 -1.73
CA VAL A 133 -17.27 23.87 -2.60
C VAL A 133 -18.48 24.80 -2.50
N ASP A 134 -19.69 24.26 -2.38
CA ASP A 134 -20.93 25.04 -2.34
C ASP A 134 -21.33 25.51 -0.93
N ALA A 135 -20.88 24.84 0.13
CA ALA A 135 -21.28 25.12 1.51
C ALA A 135 -20.94 26.56 1.96
N THR A 136 -21.88 27.30 2.52
CA THR A 136 -21.64 28.66 3.02
C THR A 136 -20.83 28.70 4.30
N ASP A 137 -20.94 27.67 5.13
CA ASP A 137 -20.26 27.53 6.42
C ASP A 137 -20.01 26.05 6.75
N LEU A 138 -19.24 25.82 7.81
CA LEU A 138 -18.84 24.48 8.23
C LEU A 138 -20.01 23.67 8.82
N ASP A 139 -21.03 24.32 9.39
CA ASP A 139 -22.16 23.64 10.02
C ASP A 139 -23.18 23.15 8.98
N ALA A 140 -23.35 23.89 7.88
CA ALA A 140 -24.06 23.43 6.69
C ALA A 140 -23.40 22.15 6.13
N PHE A 141 -22.07 22.17 5.94
CA PHE A 141 -21.35 20.99 5.48
C PHE A 141 -21.45 19.80 6.45
N ARG A 142 -21.39 20.05 7.76
CA ARG A 142 -21.55 19.01 8.80
C ARG A 142 -22.91 18.33 8.74
N SER A 143 -23.96 19.08 8.38
CA SER A 143 -25.30 18.51 8.23
C SER A 143 -25.34 17.52 7.07
N ASP A 144 -24.71 17.88 5.95
CA ASP A 144 -24.57 16.99 4.80
C ASP A 144 -23.68 15.78 5.09
N LEU A 145 -22.62 15.94 5.91
CA LEU A 145 -21.71 14.86 6.28
C LEU A 145 -22.38 13.73 7.10
N ARG A 146 -23.45 14.07 7.84
CA ARG A 146 -24.20 13.13 8.70
C ARG A 146 -25.32 12.38 7.97
N LEU A 147 -25.70 12.85 6.78
CA LEU A 147 -26.66 12.21 5.88
C LEU A 147 -26.00 11.09 5.06
#